data_AF-A0A831WYP4-F1
#
_entry.id   AF-A0A831WYP4-F1
#
_cell.length_a   1.000
_cell.length_b   1.000
_cell.length_c   1.000
_cell.angle_alpha   90.00
_cell.angle_beta   90.00
_cell.angle_gamma   90.00
#
_symmetry.space_group_name_H-M   'P 1'
#
loop_
_entity.id
_entity.type
_entity.pdbx_description
1 polymer ?
#
loop_
_entity_poly.entity_id
_entity_poly.type
_entity_poly.pdbx_seq_one_letter_code
_entity_poly.pdbx_strand_id
1 'polypeptide(L)'
;MTARRRRARLSSLALPRPAFDWRIESLTAMLILAEAAIVYVYVGALLPGRAVPHAPFPALLLVGLLLAGYALPRLLEALYVRSGAYEVVLSMAVCFSLLLASKLAMFPSAPWLDGDWVAGFGRSLILRPSEAERPAWGVVAVVGYAWWRGRARGEPSLES
;
A
#
# COMPACT_ATOMS: atom_id res chain seq x y z
N MET A 1 39.91 38.20 -14.79
CA MET A 1 38.52 37.69 -14.76
C MET A 1 38.50 36.35 -14.04
N THR A 2 37.92 36.33 -12.84
CA THR A 2 38.39 35.54 -11.70
C THR A 2 37.51 34.33 -11.40
N ALA A 3 38.16 33.21 -11.08
CA ALA A 3 37.59 31.91 -10.67
C ALA A 3 36.53 31.98 -9.54
N ARG A 4 36.41 33.12 -8.86
CA ARG A 4 35.44 33.42 -7.81
C ARG A 4 33.98 33.34 -8.29
N ARG A 5 33.69 33.66 -9.56
CA ARG A 5 32.31 33.58 -10.11
C ARG A 5 31.83 32.14 -10.38
N ARG A 6 32.73 31.16 -10.55
CA ARG A 6 32.32 29.76 -10.78
C ARG A 6 31.82 29.06 -9.51
N ARG A 7 32.33 29.43 -8.33
CA ARG A 7 31.88 28.82 -7.05
C ARG A 7 30.45 29.20 -6.68
N ALA A 8 29.98 30.39 -7.05
CA ALA A 8 28.64 30.87 -6.70
C ALA A 8 27.50 30.18 -7.48
N ARG A 9 27.77 29.56 -8.64
CA ARG A 9 26.74 28.81 -9.39
C ARG A 9 26.53 27.39 -8.86
N LEU A 10 27.55 26.78 -8.24
CA LEU A 10 27.49 25.39 -7.79
C LEU A 10 26.72 25.21 -6.47
N SER A 11 26.56 26.26 -5.68
CA SER A 11 25.73 26.25 -4.46
C SER A 11 24.22 26.26 -4.73
N SER A 12 23.80 26.48 -5.99
CA SER A 12 22.37 26.48 -6.39
C SER A 12 21.84 25.12 -6.87
N LEU A 13 22.71 24.09 -6.94
CA LEU A 13 22.36 22.73 -7.31
C LEU A 13 22.16 21.82 -6.07
N ALA A 14 21.85 22.41 -4.92
CA ALA A 14 21.26 21.64 -3.84
C ALA A 14 19.86 21.23 -4.34
N LEU A 15 19.75 19.98 -4.82
CA LEU A 15 18.46 19.37 -5.14
C LEU A 15 17.52 19.68 -3.97
N PRO A 16 16.33 20.28 -4.21
CA PRO A 16 15.37 20.51 -3.16
C PRO A 16 15.10 19.16 -2.50
N ARG A 17 15.56 19.00 -1.26
CA ARG A 17 15.13 17.86 -0.46
C ARG A 17 13.63 18.05 -0.29
N PRO A 18 12.79 17.04 -0.59
CA PRO A 18 11.38 17.13 -0.23
C PRO A 18 11.33 17.40 1.28
N ALA A 19 10.86 18.60 1.64
CA ALA A 19 10.76 18.98 3.04
C ALA A 19 9.65 18.12 3.63
N PHE A 20 10.03 17.22 4.54
CA PHE A 20 9.06 16.44 5.32
C PHE A 20 8.30 17.42 6.23
N ASP A 21 7.11 17.85 5.78
CA ASP A 21 6.22 18.67 6.58
C ASP A 21 5.29 17.75 7.39
N TRP A 22 5.58 17.63 8.68
CA TRP A 22 4.80 16.78 9.59
C TRP A 22 3.32 17.16 9.61
N ARG A 23 2.96 18.43 9.33
CA ARG A 23 1.57 18.89 9.31
C ARG A 23 0.82 18.28 8.13
N ILE A 24 1.41 18.33 6.94
CA ILE A 24 0.85 17.75 5.73
C ILE A 24 0.78 16.23 5.85
N GLU A 25 1.83 15.60 6.40
CA GLU A 25 1.86 14.14 6.58
C GLU A 25 0.83 13.65 7.61
N SER A 26 0.65 14.38 8.71
CA SER A 26 -0.39 14.06 9.72
C SER A 26 -1.81 14.25 9.16
N LEU A 27 -2.07 15.33 8.43
CA LEU A 27 -3.33 15.53 7.72
C LEU A 27 -3.58 14.40 6.72
N THR A 28 -2.57 14.00 5.97
CA THR A 28 -2.68 12.89 4.99
C THR A 28 -2.99 11.57 5.69
N ALA A 29 -2.32 11.27 6.79
CA ALA A 29 -2.59 10.08 7.58
C ALA A 29 -4.03 10.07 8.12
N MET A 30 -4.56 11.21 8.57
CA MET A 30 -5.96 11.33 8.99
C MET A 30 -6.93 11.09 7.83
N LEU A 31 -6.66 11.65 6.65
CA LEU A 31 -7.48 11.43 5.45
C LEU A 31 -7.45 9.95 5.02
N ILE A 32 -6.29 9.30 5.09
CA ILE A 32 -6.14 7.87 4.81
C ILE A 32 -6.93 7.05 5.83
N LEU A 33 -6.89 7.41 7.12
CA LEU A 33 -7.63 6.71 8.16
C LEU A 33 -9.14 6.86 7.99
N ALA A 34 -9.61 8.08 7.66
CA ALA A 34 -11.02 8.34 7.37
C ALA A 34 -11.49 7.53 6.15
N GLU A 35 -10.69 7.51 5.08
CA GLU A 35 -10.98 6.69 3.91
C GLU A 35 -10.97 5.19 4.23
N ALA A 36 -10.01 4.73 5.03
CA ALA A 36 -9.95 3.35 5.48
C ALA A 36 -11.20 2.97 6.27
N ALA A 37 -11.73 3.85 7.12
CA ALA A 37 -12.96 3.62 7.86
C ALA A 37 -14.18 3.47 6.92
N ILE A 38 -14.28 4.31 5.88
CA ILE A 38 -15.34 4.21 4.87
C ILE A 38 -15.21 2.90 4.08
N VAL A 39 -14.02 2.63 3.54
CA VAL A 39 -13.75 1.42 2.76
C VAL A 39 -13.95 0.17 3.60
N TYR A 40 -13.61 0.20 4.89
CA TYR A 40 -13.82 -0.90 5.82
C TYR A 40 -15.28 -1.32 5.93
N VAL A 41 -16.22 -0.37 5.93
CA VAL A 41 -17.66 -0.69 5.96
C VAL A 41 -18.06 -1.48 4.72
N TYR A 42 -17.65 -1.02 3.53
CA TYR A 42 -17.96 -1.71 2.27
C TYR A 42 -17.28 -3.07 2.19
N VAL A 43 -15.99 -3.14 2.52
CA VAL A 43 -15.21 -4.39 2.47
C VAL A 43 -15.73 -5.39 3.51
N GLY A 44 -16.09 -4.94 4.71
CA GLY A 44 -16.71 -5.79 5.73
C GLY A 44 -18.06 -6.37 5.30
N ALA A 45 -18.86 -5.59 4.58
CA ALA A 45 -20.15 -6.03 4.06
C ALA A 45 -20.02 -6.97 2.84
N LEU A 46 -19.08 -6.69 1.93
CA LEU A 46 -18.90 -7.43 0.68
C LEU A 46 -18.01 -8.67 0.82
N LEU A 47 -17.09 -8.67 1.78
CA LEU A 47 -16.09 -9.72 2.00
C LEU A 47 -16.10 -10.25 3.45
N PRO A 48 -17.26 -10.69 3.98
CA PRO A 48 -17.30 -11.32 5.28
C PRO A 48 -16.54 -12.66 5.26
N GLY A 49 -15.95 -13.02 6.40
CA GLY A 49 -15.36 -14.35 6.56
C GLY A 49 -16.41 -15.45 6.44
N ARG A 50 -16.07 -16.56 5.79
CA ARG A 50 -16.96 -17.73 5.66
C ARG A 50 -17.21 -18.46 6.98
N ALA A 51 -16.26 -18.39 7.92
CA ALA A 51 -16.38 -19.02 9.23
C ALA A 51 -17.21 -18.17 10.21
N VAL A 52 -18.09 -18.79 10.99
CA VAL A 52 -18.83 -18.14 12.09
C VAL A 52 -17.83 -17.79 13.22
N PRO A 53 -17.79 -16.56 13.76
CA PRO A 53 -18.75 -15.47 13.64
C PRO A 53 -18.40 -14.45 12.54
N HIS A 54 -18.55 -14.84 11.26
CA HIS A 54 -18.40 -14.06 10.03
C HIS A 54 -17.49 -12.83 10.17
N ALA A 55 -16.23 -13.08 10.53
CA ALA A 55 -15.33 -12.01 10.92
C ALA A 55 -15.20 -10.96 9.80
N PRO A 56 -15.26 -9.65 10.12
CA PRO A 56 -15.04 -8.61 9.12
C PRO A 56 -13.61 -8.67 8.61
N PHE A 57 -13.35 -8.01 7.47
CA PHE A 57 -11.99 -7.92 6.93
C PHE A 57 -11.03 -7.29 7.96
N PRO A 58 -9.75 -7.67 8.05
CA PRO A 58 -8.87 -7.12 9.09
C PRO A 58 -8.65 -5.61 8.91
N ALA A 59 -9.15 -4.79 9.85
CA ALA A 59 -9.12 -3.33 9.75
C ALA A 59 -7.68 -2.77 9.64
N LEU A 60 -6.77 -3.27 10.48
CA LEU A 60 -5.37 -2.85 10.48
C LEU A 60 -4.64 -3.21 9.19
N LEU A 61 -5.02 -4.33 8.54
CA LEU A 61 -4.48 -4.69 7.24
C LEU A 61 -4.91 -3.67 6.19
N LEU A 62 -6.19 -3.27 6.16
CA LEU A 62 -6.69 -2.28 5.22
C LEU A 62 -5.99 -0.93 5.39
N VAL A 63 -5.86 -0.45 6.63
CA VAL A 63 -5.13 0.78 6.96
C VAL A 63 -3.67 0.66 6.50
N GLY A 64 -3.01 -0.44 6.84
CA GLY A 64 -1.62 -0.71 6.46
C GLY A 64 -1.42 -0.73 4.94
N LEU A 65 -2.35 -1.33 4.18
CA LEU A 65 -2.30 -1.34 2.71
C LEU A 65 -2.44 0.07 2.12
N LEU A 66 -3.38 0.88 2.63
CA LEU A 66 -3.58 2.25 2.15
C LEU A 66 -2.40 3.15 2.48
N LEU A 67 -1.84 3.00 3.69
CA LEU A 67 -0.62 3.71 4.10
C LEU A 67 0.58 3.28 3.27
N ALA A 68 0.78 1.98 3.03
CA ALA A 68 1.88 1.48 2.23
C ALA A 68 1.80 1.97 0.77
N GLY A 69 0.59 1.95 0.18
CA GLY A 69 0.35 2.45 -1.16
C GLY A 69 0.63 3.95 -1.33
N TYR A 70 0.48 4.73 -0.26
CA TYR A 70 0.82 6.16 -0.23
C TYR A 70 2.31 6.41 0.06
N ALA A 71 2.83 5.80 1.12
CA ALA A 71 4.14 6.13 1.67
C ALA A 71 5.29 5.58 0.82
N LEU A 72 5.15 4.37 0.25
CA LEU A 72 6.26 3.75 -0.47
C LEU A 72 6.63 4.50 -1.76
N PRO A 73 5.69 4.85 -2.67
CA PRO A 73 6.03 5.62 -3.86
C PRO A 73 6.70 6.96 -3.53
N ARG A 74 6.15 7.70 -2.55
CA ARG A 74 6.72 8.97 -2.07
C ARG A 74 8.12 8.79 -1.49
N LEU A 75 8.35 7.71 -0.73
CA LEU A 75 9.67 7.41 -0.19
C LEU A 75 10.68 7.14 -1.31
N LEU A 76 10.31 6.36 -2.32
CA LEU A 76 11.17 6.09 -3.47
C LEU A 76 11.47 7.36 -4.28
N GLU A 77 10.49 8.24 -4.45
CA GLU A 77 10.66 9.55 -5.07
C GLU A 77 11.59 10.45 -4.26
N ALA A 78 11.40 10.52 -2.94
CA ALA A 78 12.24 11.31 -2.04
C ALA A 78 13.71 10.83 -1.99
N LEU A 79 13.92 9.53 -2.21
CA LEU A 79 15.24 8.91 -2.31
C LEU A 79 15.83 9.00 -3.73
N TYR A 80 15.14 9.65 -4.68
CA TYR A 80 15.57 9.79 -6.07
C TYR A 80 15.87 8.44 -6.75
N VAL A 81 15.06 7.41 -6.45
CA VAL A 81 15.26 6.07 -7.01
C VAL A 81 15.03 6.10 -8.53
N ARG A 82 16.01 5.60 -9.28
CA ARG A 82 15.98 5.52 -10.75
C ARG A 82 14.77 4.70 -11.24
N SER A 83 14.16 5.11 -12.35
CA SER A 83 12.95 4.50 -12.94
C SER A 83 12.92 2.97 -12.94
N GLY A 84 13.98 2.31 -13.43
CA GLY A 84 14.02 0.84 -13.45
C GLY A 84 14.02 0.19 -12.06
N ALA A 85 14.72 0.78 -11.08
CA ALA A 85 14.70 0.27 -9.70
C ALA A 85 13.38 0.62 -8.99
N TYR A 86 12.79 1.77 -9.32
CA TYR A 86 11.50 2.21 -8.80
C TYR A 86 10.40 1.20 -9.15
N GLU A 87 10.28 0.82 -10.43
CA GLU A 87 9.26 -0.13 -10.90
C GLU A 87 9.44 -1.52 -10.27
N VAL A 88 10.68 -1.99 -10.12
CA VAL A 88 10.98 -3.28 -9.50
C VAL A 88 10.57 -3.29 -8.03
N VAL A 89 10.97 -2.27 -7.25
CA VAL A 89 10.63 -2.20 -5.82
C VAL A 89 9.12 -2.05 -5.63
N LEU A 90 8.47 -1.23 -6.45
CA LEU A 90 7.02 -1.05 -6.40
C LEU A 90 6.28 -2.36 -6.71
N SER A 91 6.70 -3.07 -7.76
CA SER A 91 6.11 -4.36 -8.13
C SER A 91 6.29 -5.40 -7.03
N MET A 92 7.49 -5.49 -6.43
CA MET A 92 7.75 -6.37 -5.30
C MET A 92 6.87 -6.03 -4.09
N ALA A 93 6.67 -4.74 -3.80
CA ALA A 93 5.83 -4.32 -2.69
C ALA A 93 4.35 -4.65 -2.90
N VAL A 94 3.85 -4.51 -4.14
CA VAL A 94 2.48 -4.95 -4.50
C VAL A 94 2.35 -6.46 -4.33
N CYS A 95 3.30 -7.25 -4.84
CA CYS A 95 3.30 -8.70 -4.69
C CYS A 95 3.36 -9.12 -3.21
N PHE A 96 4.21 -8.47 -2.42
CA PHE A 96 4.31 -8.73 -0.98
C PHE A 96 3.02 -8.36 -0.24
N SER A 97 2.41 -7.21 -0.59
CA SER A 97 1.12 -6.79 -0.05
C SER A 97 0.03 -7.81 -0.35
N LEU A 98 0.02 -8.38 -1.56
CA LEU A 98 -0.94 -9.39 -1.96
C LEU A 98 -0.74 -10.70 -1.18
N LEU A 99 0.50 -11.16 -1.03
CA LEU A 99 0.83 -12.34 -0.22
C LEU A 99 0.43 -12.13 1.25
N LEU A 100 0.83 -11.00 1.84
CA LEU A 100 0.48 -10.64 3.21
C LEU A 100 -1.04 -10.58 3.41
N ALA A 101 -1.76 -9.94 2.49
CA ALA A 101 -3.21 -9.84 2.55
C ALA A 101 -3.88 -11.20 2.39
N SER A 102 -3.39 -12.06 1.48
CA SER A 102 -3.90 -13.43 1.34
C SER A 102 -3.69 -14.24 2.62
N LYS A 103 -2.52 -14.14 3.26
CA LYS A 103 -2.25 -14.85 4.51
C LYS A 103 -3.15 -14.40 5.65
N LEU A 104 -3.34 -13.08 5.81
CA LEU A 104 -4.07 -12.52 6.94
C LEU A 104 -5.59 -12.50 6.74
N ALA A 105 -6.05 -12.34 5.49
CA ALA A 105 -7.49 -12.23 5.19
C ALA A 105 -8.09 -13.50 4.59
N MET A 106 -7.32 -14.38 3.94
CA MET A 106 -7.88 -15.63 3.38
C MET A 106 -7.54 -16.85 4.21
N PHE A 107 -6.34 -16.91 4.80
CA PHE A 107 -5.83 -18.08 5.53
C PHE A 107 -5.28 -17.70 6.92
N PRO A 108 -6.06 -17.01 7.78
CA PRO A 108 -5.53 -16.46 9.03
C PRO A 108 -4.98 -17.55 9.97
N SER A 109 -5.63 -18.71 10.00
CA SER A 109 -5.29 -19.88 10.83
C SER A 109 -4.16 -20.75 10.26
N ALA A 110 -3.79 -20.60 8.99
CA ALA A 110 -2.72 -21.40 8.41
C ALA A 110 -1.35 -21.04 9.03
N PRO A 111 -0.42 -22.00 9.22
CA PRO A 111 0.93 -21.70 9.67
C PRO A 111 1.68 -20.85 8.62
N TRP A 112 2.53 -19.94 9.08
CA TRP A 112 3.30 -19.06 8.18
C TRP A 112 4.38 -19.81 7.38
N LEU A 113 4.99 -20.81 8.02
CA LEU A 113 6.09 -21.60 7.45
C LEU A 113 5.60 -22.73 6.53
N ASP A 114 4.30 -23.01 6.53
CA ASP A 114 3.70 -23.99 5.65
C ASP A 114 3.41 -23.34 4.29
N GLY A 115 3.78 -24.01 3.19
CA GLY A 115 3.56 -23.51 1.83
C GLY A 115 2.12 -23.69 1.34
N ASP A 116 1.31 -24.43 2.08
CA ASP A 116 -0.03 -24.83 1.64
C ASP A 116 -0.99 -23.66 1.44
N TRP A 117 -0.88 -22.59 2.24
CA TRP A 117 -1.70 -21.39 2.06
C TRP A 117 -1.36 -20.64 0.76
N VAL A 118 -0.11 -20.70 0.28
CA VAL A 118 0.30 -20.11 -1.00
C VAL A 118 -0.32 -20.89 -2.16
N ALA A 119 -0.28 -22.23 -2.09
CA ALA A 119 -0.94 -23.09 -3.06
C ALA A 119 -2.47 -22.88 -3.04
N GLY A 120 -3.05 -22.74 -1.85
CA GLY A 120 -4.47 -22.41 -1.65
C GLY A 120 -4.84 -21.06 -2.27
N PHE A 121 -4.00 -20.04 -2.11
CA PHE A 121 -4.17 -18.74 -2.76
C PHE A 121 -4.14 -18.88 -4.30
N GLY A 122 -3.16 -19.61 -4.85
CA GLY A 122 -3.06 -19.88 -6.28
C GLY A 122 -4.29 -20.59 -6.85
N ARG A 123 -4.80 -21.63 -6.16
CA ARG A 123 -6.05 -22.32 -6.54
C ARG A 123 -7.25 -21.37 -6.50
N SER A 124 -7.32 -20.51 -5.50
CA SER A 124 -8.42 -19.56 -5.34
C SER A 124 -8.46 -18.51 -6.46
N LEU A 125 -7.29 -18.11 -6.99
CA LEU A 125 -7.19 -17.18 -8.11
C LEU A 125 -7.80 -17.75 -9.41
N ILE A 126 -7.61 -19.05 -9.64
CA ILE A 126 -8.20 -19.77 -10.79
C ILE A 126 -9.59 -20.35 -10.47
N LEU A 127 -10.27 -19.80 -9.46
CA LEU A 127 -11.62 -20.18 -9.04
C LEU A 127 -11.78 -21.66 -8.67
N ARG A 128 -10.68 -22.35 -8.32
CA ARG A 128 -10.76 -23.72 -7.80
C ARG A 128 -11.14 -23.70 -6.31
N PRO A 129 -11.82 -24.77 -5.83
CA PRO A 129 -12.10 -24.94 -4.41
C PRO A 129 -10.83 -24.83 -3.56
N SER A 130 -10.94 -24.11 -2.44
CA SER A 130 -9.87 -23.89 -1.47
C SER A 130 -10.46 -23.64 -0.08
N GLU A 131 -9.64 -23.83 0.96
CA GLU A 131 -9.96 -23.51 2.35
C GLU A 131 -9.93 -22.00 2.65
N ALA A 132 -9.99 -21.14 1.62
CA ALA A 132 -9.94 -19.70 1.80
C ALA A 132 -11.21 -19.20 2.51
N GLU A 133 -11.04 -18.42 3.57
CA GLU A 133 -12.15 -17.78 4.28
C GLU A 133 -12.82 -16.67 3.47
N ARG A 134 -12.09 -16.06 2.52
CA ARG A 134 -12.54 -14.92 1.70
C ARG A 134 -12.18 -15.14 0.24
N PRO A 135 -12.96 -14.61 -0.72
CA PRO A 135 -12.69 -14.80 -2.14
C PRO A 135 -11.42 -14.07 -2.57
N ALA A 136 -10.55 -14.75 -3.33
CA ALA A 136 -9.25 -14.22 -3.75
C ALA A 136 -9.36 -12.91 -4.52
N TRP A 137 -10.30 -12.83 -5.47
CA TRP A 137 -10.52 -11.63 -6.27
C TRP A 137 -10.98 -10.42 -5.46
N GLY A 138 -11.68 -10.64 -4.32
CA GLY A 138 -12.00 -9.57 -3.38
C GLY A 138 -10.74 -9.00 -2.73
N VAL A 139 -9.83 -9.87 -2.29
CA VAL A 139 -8.54 -9.45 -1.70
C VAL A 139 -7.66 -8.76 -2.73
N VAL A 140 -7.60 -9.28 -3.97
CA VAL A 140 -6.89 -8.65 -5.09
C VAL A 140 -7.45 -7.26 -5.36
N ALA A 141 -8.78 -7.08 -5.37
CA ALA A 141 -9.42 -5.79 -5.57
C ALA A 141 -9.08 -4.80 -4.45
N VAL A 142 -9.07 -5.23 -3.18
CA VAL A 142 -8.68 -4.37 -2.04
C VAL A 142 -7.23 -3.91 -2.15
N VAL A 143 -6.31 -4.83 -2.47
CA VAL A 143 -4.89 -4.50 -2.65
C VAL A 143 -4.72 -3.56 -3.85
N GLY A 144 -5.34 -3.89 -4.99
CA GLY A 144 -5.32 -3.06 -6.18
C GLY A 144 -5.86 -1.65 -5.93
N TYR A 145 -6.98 -1.54 -5.22
CA TYR A 145 -7.55 -0.27 -4.78
C TYR A 145 -6.56 0.52 -3.94
N ALA A 146 -5.95 -0.08 -2.92
CA ALA A 146 -5.04 0.62 -2.03
C ALA A 146 -3.82 1.20 -2.77
N TRP A 147 -3.22 0.41 -3.66
CA TRP A 147 -2.07 0.83 -4.46
C TRP A 147 -2.43 1.83 -5.56
N TRP A 148 -3.57 1.65 -6.23
CA TRP A 148 -4.06 2.64 -7.19
C TRP A 148 -4.35 3.97 -6.51
N ARG A 149 -5.07 3.93 -5.38
CA ARG A 149 -5.45 5.11 -4.62
C ARG A 149 -4.24 5.87 -4.12
N GLY A 150 -3.25 5.18 -3.56
CA GLY A 150 -2.00 5.79 -3.10
C GLY A 150 -1.31 6.62 -4.17
N ARG A 151 -1.28 6.13 -5.42
CA ARG A 151 -0.71 6.86 -6.58
C ARG A 151 -1.61 7.97 -7.13
N ALA A 152 -2.92 7.83 -6.98
CA ALA A 152 -3.90 8.82 -7.45
C ALA A 152 -4.17 9.94 -6.44
N ARG A 153 -3.56 9.90 -5.24
CA ARG A 153 -3.69 10.97 -4.25
C ARG A 153 -2.88 12.19 -4.72
N GLY A 154 -3.56 13.33 -4.84
CA GLY A 154 -2.90 14.63 -4.96
C GLY A 154 -2.29 15.06 -3.63
N GLU A 155 -1.39 16.04 -3.67
CA GLU A 155 -0.81 16.64 -2.48
C GLU A 155 -1.88 17.39 -1.68
N PRO A 156 -2.00 17.18 -0.36
CA PRO A 156 -2.92 17.96 0.45
C PRO A 156 -2.44 19.41 0.57
N SER A 157 -3.31 20.37 0.28
CA SER A 157 -3.05 21.80 0.48
C SER A 157 -3.66 22.27 1.81
N LEU A 158 -2.89 23.03 2.60
CA LEU A 158 -3.39 23.65 3.84
C LEU A 158 -4.17 24.96 3.59
N GLU A 159 -4.14 25.48 2.36
CA GLU A 159 -4.68 26.81 2.00
C GLU A 159 -6.06 26.77 1.33
N SER A 160 -6.75 25.62 1.35
CA SER A 160 -8.09 25.46 0.77
C SER A 160 -9.20 26.06 1.63
#